data_AF-A0A560SA04-F1
#
_entry.id   AF-A0A560SA04-F1
#
_cell.length_a   1.000
_cell.length_b   1.000
_cell.length_c   1.000
_cell.angle_alpha   90.00
_cell.angle_beta   90.00
_cell.angle_gamma   90.00
#
_symmetry.space_group_name_H-M   'P 1'
#
loop_
_entity.id
_entity.type
_entity.pdbx_description
1 polymer ?
#
loop_
_entity_poly.entity_id
_entity_poly.type
_entity_poly.pdbx_seq_one_letter_code
_entity_poly.pdbx_strand_id
1 'polypeptide(L)'
;MKKFRFVNVDAGDLVRSLGRMGDLRAKSRAIDSADLGRPLSMNEVRVIWEESSGPNTDLPSILVASEDVLGNLLPRMLALPSAVVPVTSFMNTWAIEDFTDRKVFDKKPLSNVAALGFVGLIIGELLTVTGSNADLRLMGMDGVRRTLSFVCAQAVLRGGYGASLVTIVDRWLEASALTANEVNNPALAQILYLCEFLQNLSARGAFEGFASENLAHQIQLWIERYDDPNARDLLRRSLPQVVHELRGISSREKRYDLVMEEIQRSASGKSVNPLKQGFLISLIDPGSFEFLELAKHASPDGSVATAYFVCAVILGKESALRNFNGFGWTVFNHGLQFHTEMPMDISIVELRILHDGRRSSPIPFRTRSPWLIDVELAPMVIGSFGNLAKRKASSHRTQEASDAVEREEVIRNNLMTAMRALEDAYGIIQGRRPRQDIKQSKPPGQRK
;
A
#
# COMPACT_ATOMS: atom_id res chain seq x y z
N MET A 1 -19.97 16.48 -10.44
CA MET A 1 -19.62 15.15 -11.00
C MET A 1 -18.97 15.36 -12.35
N LYS A 2 -17.89 14.63 -12.64
CA LYS A 2 -17.28 14.60 -13.98
C LYS A 2 -18.31 14.01 -14.95
N LYS A 3 -18.50 14.63 -16.11
CA LYS A 3 -19.35 14.09 -17.18
C LYS A 3 -18.46 13.34 -18.16
N PHE A 4 -18.95 12.23 -18.69
CA PHE A 4 -18.18 11.40 -19.60
C PHE A 4 -19.00 11.04 -20.83
N ARG A 5 -18.28 10.77 -21.93
CA ARG A 5 -18.83 10.23 -23.16
C ARG A 5 -18.11 8.95 -23.53
N PHE A 6 -18.78 8.04 -24.22
CA PHE A 6 -18.16 6.80 -24.64
C PHE A 6 -18.60 6.32 -26.02
N VAL A 7 -17.80 5.40 -26.58
CA VAL A 7 -18.10 4.61 -27.77
C VAL A 7 -17.57 3.18 -27.55
N ASN A 8 -18.27 2.18 -28.08
CA ASN A 8 -17.73 0.82 -28.16
C ASN A 8 -17.10 0.63 -29.54
N VAL A 9 -15.91 0.03 -29.59
CA VAL A 9 -15.17 -0.23 -30.82
C VAL A 9 -14.46 -1.58 -30.72
N ASP A 10 -14.20 -2.23 -31.86
CA ASP A 10 -13.36 -3.42 -31.90
C ASP A 10 -11.93 -3.09 -31.44
N ALA A 11 -11.30 -3.99 -30.67
CA ALA A 11 -9.95 -3.80 -30.14
C ALA A 11 -8.90 -3.59 -31.25
N GLY A 12 -9.04 -4.25 -32.40
CA GLY A 12 -8.15 -4.09 -33.54
C GLY A 12 -8.31 -2.72 -34.21
N ASP A 13 -9.55 -2.25 -34.34
CA ASP A 13 -9.84 -0.93 -34.90
C ASP A 13 -9.42 0.19 -33.96
N LEU A 14 -9.49 -0.02 -32.64
CA LEU A 14 -8.93 0.90 -31.65
C LEU A 14 -7.43 1.12 -31.87
N VAL A 15 -6.65 0.05 -32.01
CA VAL A 15 -5.19 0.13 -32.24
C VAL A 15 -4.88 0.88 -33.55
N ARG A 16 -5.64 0.61 -34.62
CA ARG A 16 -5.48 1.32 -35.91
C ARG A 16 -5.86 2.80 -35.82
N SER A 17 -6.78 3.14 -34.94
CA SER A 17 -7.36 4.49 -34.81
C SER A 17 -6.70 5.35 -33.73
N LEU A 18 -5.62 4.88 -33.07
CA LEU A 18 -4.90 5.66 -32.04
C LEU A 18 -4.39 7.02 -32.53
N GLY A 19 -4.11 7.16 -33.83
CA GLY A 19 -3.76 8.44 -34.47
C GLY A 19 -4.95 9.30 -34.92
N ARG A 20 -6.19 8.82 -34.77
CA ARG A 20 -7.44 9.45 -35.21
C ARG A 20 -8.55 9.37 -34.14
N MET A 21 -8.16 9.51 -32.87
CA MET A 21 -9.11 9.38 -31.74
C MET A 21 -10.20 10.46 -31.73
N GLY A 22 -9.97 11.61 -32.37
CA GLY A 22 -10.98 12.66 -32.58
C GLY A 22 -12.23 12.17 -33.33
N ASP A 23 -12.06 11.28 -34.33
CA ASP A 23 -13.18 10.72 -35.10
C ASP A 23 -14.05 9.79 -34.23
N LEU A 24 -13.41 9.04 -33.33
CA LEU A 24 -14.11 8.18 -32.36
C LEU A 24 -14.82 9.03 -31.29
N ARG A 25 -14.17 10.10 -30.82
CA ARG A 25 -14.77 11.05 -29.87
C ARG A 25 -16.00 11.73 -30.46
N ALA A 26 -15.98 12.10 -31.75
CA ALA A 26 -17.14 12.69 -32.43
C ALA A 26 -18.36 11.76 -32.46
N LYS A 27 -18.14 10.44 -32.55
CA LYS A 27 -19.19 9.40 -32.53
C LYS A 27 -19.63 9.01 -31.11
N SER A 28 -18.95 9.49 -30.09
CA SER A 28 -19.25 9.14 -28.69
C SER A 28 -20.59 9.72 -28.23
N ARG A 29 -21.28 9.00 -27.33
CA ARG A 29 -22.50 9.49 -26.66
C ARG A 29 -22.25 9.69 -25.17
N ALA A 30 -23.07 10.51 -24.50
CA ALA A 30 -23.00 10.66 -23.05
C ALA A 30 -23.16 9.28 -22.35
N ILE A 31 -22.34 9.05 -21.33
CA ILE A 31 -22.40 7.83 -20.52
C ILE A 31 -23.52 7.95 -19.49
N ASP A 32 -24.32 6.89 -19.33
CA ASP A 32 -25.07 6.68 -18.09
C ASP A 32 -24.23 5.81 -17.14
N SER A 33 -24.43 5.96 -15.84
CA SER A 33 -23.82 5.13 -14.80
C SER A 33 -23.96 3.61 -15.05
N ALA A 34 -25.08 3.18 -15.63
CA ALA A 34 -25.31 1.79 -16.00
C ALA A 34 -24.50 1.33 -17.23
N ASP A 35 -24.04 2.25 -18.09
CA ASP A 35 -23.31 1.90 -19.31
C ASP A 35 -21.90 1.36 -19.02
N LEU A 36 -21.30 1.61 -17.85
CA LEU A 36 -19.95 1.15 -17.53
C LEU A 36 -19.83 -0.36 -17.32
N GLY A 37 -20.81 -0.96 -16.63
CA GLY A 37 -20.85 -2.40 -16.36
C GLY A 37 -21.61 -3.21 -17.41
N ARG A 38 -22.15 -2.56 -18.47
CA ARG A 38 -22.87 -3.29 -19.52
C ARG A 38 -21.94 -4.25 -20.25
N PRO A 39 -22.33 -5.52 -20.44
CA PRO A 39 -21.50 -6.50 -21.14
C PRO A 39 -21.13 -5.98 -22.53
N LEU A 40 -19.91 -6.28 -22.94
CA LEU A 40 -19.36 -5.98 -24.26
C LEU A 40 -19.31 -7.27 -25.09
N SER A 41 -19.40 -7.12 -26.41
CA SER A 41 -19.25 -8.26 -27.32
C SER A 41 -17.80 -8.77 -27.30
N MET A 42 -17.60 -9.99 -27.79
CA MET A 42 -16.27 -10.58 -27.89
C MET A 42 -15.36 -9.66 -28.72
N ASN A 43 -14.22 -9.25 -28.16
CA ASN A 43 -13.24 -8.31 -28.74
C ASN A 43 -13.63 -6.81 -28.78
N GLU A 44 -14.73 -6.40 -28.16
CA GLU A 44 -15.07 -4.97 -28.03
C GLU A 44 -14.37 -4.30 -26.85
N VAL A 45 -14.04 -3.02 -27.05
CA VAL A 45 -13.48 -2.11 -26.05
C VAL A 45 -14.37 -0.87 -25.97
N ARG A 46 -14.78 -0.52 -24.76
CA ARG A 46 -15.47 0.71 -24.46
C ARG A 46 -14.46 1.81 -24.17
N VAL A 47 -14.46 2.84 -24.99
CA VAL A 47 -13.53 3.96 -24.92
C VAL A 47 -14.27 5.17 -24.37
N ILE A 48 -13.71 5.81 -23.34
CA ILE A 48 -14.40 6.84 -22.54
C ILE A 48 -13.55 8.10 -22.45
N TRP A 49 -14.16 9.26 -22.69
CA TRP A 49 -13.56 10.60 -22.55
C TRP A 49 -14.26 11.39 -21.47
N GLU A 50 -13.49 12.15 -20.69
CA GLU A 50 -14.01 13.16 -19.78
C GLU A 50 -14.44 14.42 -20.56
N GLU A 51 -15.66 14.92 -20.37
CA GLU A 51 -16.16 16.12 -21.07
C GLU A 51 -15.40 17.40 -20.68
N SER A 52 -14.85 17.46 -19.47
CA SER A 52 -14.04 18.58 -18.97
C SER A 52 -12.63 18.63 -19.58
N SER A 53 -12.19 17.56 -20.24
CA SER A 53 -10.91 17.55 -20.91
C SER A 53 -11.02 18.42 -22.17
N GLY A 54 -10.20 19.48 -22.21
CA GLY A 54 -10.31 20.56 -23.20
C GLY A 54 -10.33 20.08 -24.65
N PRO A 55 -10.62 20.97 -25.61
CA PRO A 55 -10.75 20.61 -27.03
C PRO A 55 -9.50 19.97 -27.65
N ASN A 56 -8.34 20.00 -26.97
CA ASN A 56 -7.06 19.51 -27.46
C ASN A 56 -6.65 18.10 -26.93
N THR A 57 -7.45 17.47 -26.06
CA THR A 57 -7.15 16.10 -25.59
C THR A 57 -7.99 15.09 -26.36
N ASP A 58 -7.42 14.55 -27.44
CA ASP A 58 -8.05 13.50 -28.24
C ASP A 58 -7.95 12.11 -27.58
N LEU A 59 -7.01 11.95 -26.63
CA LEU A 59 -6.81 10.69 -25.93
C LEU A 59 -7.98 10.40 -24.96
N PRO A 60 -8.45 9.15 -24.92
CA PRO A 60 -9.48 8.73 -23.98
C PRO A 60 -8.93 8.72 -22.56
N SER A 61 -9.79 9.00 -21.59
CA SER A 61 -9.43 8.97 -20.18
C SER A 61 -9.43 7.53 -19.64
N ILE A 62 -10.36 6.69 -20.13
CA ILE A 62 -10.57 5.33 -19.63
C ILE A 62 -10.88 4.39 -20.81
N LEU A 63 -10.30 3.19 -20.77
CA LEU A 63 -10.65 2.04 -21.59
C LEU A 63 -11.25 0.95 -20.70
N VAL A 64 -12.38 0.38 -21.11
CA VAL A 64 -13.06 -0.72 -20.42
C VAL A 64 -13.23 -1.89 -21.37
N ALA A 65 -12.75 -3.07 -21.00
CA ALA A 65 -12.96 -4.31 -21.73
C ALA A 65 -12.85 -5.51 -20.78
N SER A 66 -13.12 -6.73 -21.25
CA SER A 66 -12.84 -7.91 -20.44
C SER A 66 -11.36 -8.07 -20.18
N GLU A 67 -11.00 -8.71 -19.07
CA GLU A 67 -9.61 -8.96 -18.69
C GLU A 67 -8.80 -9.65 -19.82
N ASP A 68 -9.41 -10.63 -20.50
CA ASP A 68 -8.82 -11.32 -21.66
C ASP A 68 -8.55 -10.39 -22.85
N VAL A 69 -9.48 -9.47 -23.13
CA VAL A 69 -9.33 -8.49 -24.23
C VAL A 69 -8.25 -7.49 -23.88
N LEU A 70 -8.20 -6.99 -22.64
CA LEU A 70 -7.15 -6.10 -22.16
C LEU A 70 -5.78 -6.78 -22.21
N GLY A 71 -5.69 -8.05 -21.82
CA GLY A 71 -4.48 -8.87 -21.90
C GLY A 71 -3.92 -9.01 -23.31
N ASN A 72 -4.76 -8.91 -24.35
CA ASN A 72 -4.34 -8.93 -25.75
C ASN A 72 -4.14 -7.53 -26.36
N LEU A 73 -4.94 -6.56 -25.94
CA LEU A 73 -4.91 -5.18 -26.43
C LEU A 73 -3.67 -4.43 -25.96
N LEU A 74 -3.38 -4.47 -24.65
CA LEU A 74 -2.27 -3.73 -24.05
C LEU A 74 -0.91 -4.11 -24.64
N PRO A 75 -0.56 -5.40 -24.84
CA PRO A 75 0.69 -5.76 -25.51
C PRO A 75 0.77 -5.23 -26.94
N ARG A 76 -0.35 -5.23 -27.69
CA ARG A 76 -0.39 -4.67 -29.05
C ARG A 76 -0.16 -3.17 -29.05
N MET A 77 -0.73 -2.45 -28.09
CA MET A 77 -0.49 -1.01 -27.91
C MET A 77 0.97 -0.74 -27.54
N LEU A 78 1.54 -1.53 -26.63
CA LEU A 78 2.94 -1.43 -26.22
C LEU A 78 3.94 -1.77 -27.33
N ALA A 79 3.55 -2.59 -28.30
CA ALA A 79 4.37 -2.94 -29.45
C ALA A 79 4.46 -1.83 -30.52
N LEU A 80 3.67 -0.75 -30.40
CA LEU A 80 3.71 0.36 -31.37
C LEU A 80 5.02 1.15 -31.22
N PRO A 81 5.64 1.62 -32.33
CA PRO A 81 6.91 2.34 -32.28
C PRO A 81 6.91 3.62 -31.42
N SER A 82 5.75 4.25 -31.27
CA SER A 82 5.54 5.48 -30.48
C SER A 82 4.77 5.23 -29.19
N ALA A 83 4.67 3.97 -28.73
CA ALA A 83 3.96 3.64 -27.50
C ALA A 83 4.65 4.29 -26.30
N VAL A 84 3.87 4.98 -25.48
CA VAL A 84 4.35 5.42 -24.18
C VAL A 84 4.19 4.28 -23.19
N VAL A 85 5.24 4.01 -22.41
CA VAL A 85 5.22 2.98 -21.37
C VAL A 85 5.23 3.66 -20.00
N PRO A 86 4.27 3.36 -19.11
CA PRO A 86 3.14 2.46 -19.31
C PRO A 86 1.96 3.20 -19.96
N VAL A 87 1.20 2.50 -20.81
CA VAL A 87 0.01 3.04 -21.50
C VAL A 87 -1.01 3.54 -20.46
N THR A 88 -1.12 2.79 -19.37
CA THR A 88 -2.11 3.01 -18.32
C THR A 88 -1.89 4.29 -17.56
N SER A 89 -0.66 4.83 -17.49
CA SER A 89 -0.42 6.14 -16.87
C SER A 89 -1.13 7.31 -17.56
N PHE A 90 -1.52 7.15 -18.84
CA PHE A 90 -2.22 8.18 -19.62
C PHE A 90 -3.69 7.85 -19.85
N MET A 91 -4.02 6.57 -19.94
CA MET A 91 -5.36 6.07 -20.23
C MET A 91 -5.67 4.95 -19.25
N ASN A 92 -6.53 5.19 -18.26
CA ASN A 92 -6.86 4.16 -17.28
C ASN A 92 -7.48 2.95 -17.99
N THR A 93 -7.11 1.73 -17.58
CA THR A 93 -7.68 0.51 -18.15
C THR A 93 -8.36 -0.29 -17.07
N TRP A 94 -9.66 -0.53 -17.23
CA TRP A 94 -10.46 -1.22 -16.24
C TRP A 94 -11.08 -2.47 -16.83
N ALA A 95 -10.97 -3.58 -16.10
CA ALA A 95 -11.64 -4.82 -16.43
C ALA A 95 -13.15 -4.65 -16.23
N ILE A 96 -13.96 -5.15 -17.16
CA ILE A 96 -15.42 -5.02 -17.06
C ILE A 96 -15.97 -5.82 -15.88
N GLU A 97 -15.27 -6.89 -15.53
CA GLU A 97 -15.52 -7.77 -14.39
C GLU A 97 -15.43 -7.02 -13.05
N ASP A 98 -14.71 -5.89 -13.02
CA ASP A 98 -14.62 -5.00 -11.85
C ASP A 98 -15.86 -4.11 -11.70
N PHE A 99 -16.86 -4.22 -12.57
CA PHE A 99 -18.11 -3.49 -12.46
C PHE A 99 -19.27 -4.46 -12.19
N THR A 100 -19.55 -4.76 -10.92
CA THR A 100 -20.90 -5.28 -10.55
C THR A 100 -21.90 -4.13 -10.55
N ASP A 101 -23.20 -4.43 -10.62
CA ASP A 101 -24.41 -3.56 -10.82
C ASP A 101 -24.52 -2.22 -10.06
N ARG A 102 -23.48 -1.78 -9.35
CA ARG A 102 -23.33 -0.52 -8.64
C ARG A 102 -22.75 0.57 -9.55
N LYS A 103 -23.20 1.80 -9.30
CA LYS A 103 -22.73 3.01 -10.00
C LYS A 103 -21.25 3.25 -9.67
N VAL A 104 -20.38 3.07 -10.66
CA VAL A 104 -18.91 3.21 -10.56
C VAL A 104 -18.44 4.59 -10.10
N PHE A 105 -19.21 5.64 -10.38
CA PHE A 105 -18.88 6.99 -9.92
C PHE A 105 -19.65 7.40 -8.67
N ASP A 106 -20.53 6.54 -8.15
CA ASP A 106 -21.12 6.76 -6.85
C ASP A 106 -20.07 6.46 -5.80
N LYS A 107 -19.98 7.39 -4.88
CA LYS A 107 -18.79 7.59 -4.10
C LYS A 107 -19.39 7.80 -2.72
N LYS A 108 -19.16 6.84 -1.81
CA LYS A 108 -19.80 6.81 -0.49
C LYS A 108 -18.74 7.09 0.57
N PRO A 109 -18.87 8.17 1.36
CA PRO A 109 -17.93 8.40 2.43
C PRO A 109 -17.95 7.22 3.40
N LEU A 110 -16.79 6.87 3.95
CA LEU A 110 -16.72 5.98 5.10
C LEU A 110 -17.52 6.60 6.24
N SER A 111 -18.18 5.77 7.05
CA SER A 111 -18.65 6.26 8.34
C SER A 111 -17.46 6.73 9.18
N ASN A 112 -17.64 7.75 10.02
CA ASN A 112 -16.54 8.27 10.86
C ASN A 112 -15.85 7.16 11.66
N VAL A 113 -16.61 6.18 12.13
CA VAL A 113 -16.07 5.06 12.91
C VAL A 113 -15.30 4.06 12.07
N ALA A 114 -15.77 3.74 10.86
CA ALA A 114 -14.99 2.92 9.95
C ALA A 114 -13.69 3.63 9.56
N ALA A 115 -13.74 4.93 9.30
CA ALA A 115 -12.55 5.73 8.99
C ALA A 115 -11.55 5.76 10.17
N LEU A 116 -12.00 5.98 11.41
CA LEU A 116 -11.17 5.87 12.61
C LEU A 116 -10.57 4.46 12.75
N GLY A 117 -11.38 3.43 12.54
CA GLY A 117 -10.93 2.04 12.59
C GLY A 117 -9.88 1.73 11.53
N PHE A 118 -10.03 2.23 10.30
CA PHE A 118 -9.03 2.09 9.25
C PHE A 118 -7.73 2.84 9.58
N VAL A 119 -7.80 4.02 10.20
CA VAL A 119 -6.60 4.71 10.70
C VAL A 119 -5.88 3.85 11.75
N GLY A 120 -6.62 3.29 12.71
CA GLY A 120 -6.06 2.35 13.69
C GLY A 120 -5.44 1.13 13.03
N LEU A 121 -6.12 0.55 12.03
CA LEU A 121 -5.63 -0.61 11.30
C LEU A 121 -4.32 -0.33 10.56
N ILE A 122 -4.24 0.82 9.87
CA ILE A 122 -3.03 1.29 9.19
C ILE A 122 -1.87 1.47 10.18
N ILE A 123 -2.12 2.08 11.34
CA ILE A 123 -1.10 2.26 12.39
C ILE A 123 -0.63 0.89 12.91
N GLY A 124 -1.55 -0.01 13.19
CA GLY A 124 -1.25 -1.37 13.64
C GLY A 124 -0.42 -2.14 12.61
N GLU A 125 -0.84 -2.12 11.34
CA GLU A 125 -0.10 -2.75 10.25
C GLU A 125 1.32 -2.18 10.13
N LEU A 126 1.48 -0.85 10.12
CA LEU A 126 2.81 -0.23 10.04
C LEU A 126 3.72 -0.69 11.17
N LEU A 127 3.24 -0.70 12.42
CA LEU A 127 4.05 -1.09 13.57
C LEU A 127 4.38 -2.59 13.61
N THR A 128 3.50 -3.44 13.10
CA THR A 128 3.78 -4.87 12.95
C THR A 128 4.80 -5.15 11.84
N VAL A 129 4.77 -4.38 10.75
CA VAL A 129 5.68 -4.53 9.60
C VAL A 129 7.07 -3.94 9.87
N THR A 130 7.13 -2.78 10.52
CA THR A 130 8.39 -2.02 10.68
C THR A 130 9.11 -2.26 12.02
N GLY A 131 8.50 -3.03 12.92
CA GLY A 131 9.08 -3.43 14.21
C GLY A 131 9.13 -2.30 15.25
N SER A 132 9.77 -2.58 16.41
CA SER A 132 9.83 -1.67 17.56
C SER A 132 10.63 -0.37 17.33
N ASN A 133 11.42 -0.30 16.26
CA ASN A 133 12.28 0.85 15.95
C ASN A 133 11.62 1.88 15.02
N ALA A 134 10.38 1.63 14.60
CA ALA A 134 9.68 2.49 13.67
C ALA A 134 9.16 3.75 14.36
N ASP A 135 9.60 4.91 13.89
CA ASP A 135 9.06 6.18 14.36
C ASP A 135 7.93 6.67 13.45
N LEU A 136 6.68 6.40 13.85
CA LEU A 136 5.49 6.89 13.15
C LEU A 136 5.45 8.42 13.04
N ARG A 137 6.15 9.15 13.92
CA ARG A 137 6.21 10.63 13.86
C ARG A 137 6.94 11.14 12.63
N LEU A 138 7.78 10.30 12.01
CA LEU A 138 8.55 10.62 10.81
C LEU A 138 7.98 9.93 9.55
N MET A 139 6.92 9.13 9.69
CA MET A 139 6.33 8.44 8.55
C MET A 139 5.47 9.37 7.70
N GLY A 140 5.80 9.44 6.42
CA GLY A 140 4.97 10.11 5.42
C GLY A 140 3.81 9.24 4.92
N MET A 141 2.93 9.86 4.14
CA MET A 141 1.80 9.17 3.48
C MET A 141 2.24 8.05 2.53
N ASP A 142 3.48 8.06 2.06
CA ASP A 142 4.02 6.99 1.23
C ASP A 142 4.09 5.65 1.99
N GLY A 143 4.40 5.66 3.30
CA GLY A 143 4.36 4.46 4.12
C GLY A 143 2.93 3.94 4.29
N VAL A 144 1.99 4.87 4.49
CA VAL A 144 0.55 4.57 4.62
C VAL A 144 0.01 3.91 3.37
N ARG A 145 0.33 4.44 2.18
CA ARG A 145 -0.16 3.93 0.88
C ARG A 145 0.33 2.52 0.52
N ARG A 146 1.39 2.06 1.20
CA ARG A 146 1.92 0.69 1.05
C ARG A 146 1.15 -0.34 1.87
N THR A 147 0.37 0.10 2.85
CA THR A 147 -0.37 -0.82 3.72
C THR A 147 -1.59 -1.41 3.02
N LEU A 148 -1.83 -2.70 3.23
CA LEU A 148 -3.03 -3.38 2.74
C LEU A 148 -4.29 -2.74 3.32
N SER A 149 -4.23 -2.36 4.60
CA SER A 149 -5.32 -1.66 5.31
C SER A 149 -5.76 -0.39 4.62
N PHE A 150 -4.79 0.38 4.09
CA PHE A 150 -5.08 1.61 3.35
C PHE A 150 -5.76 1.32 2.01
N VAL A 151 -5.26 0.32 1.28
CA VAL A 151 -5.83 -0.11 -0.01
C VAL A 151 -7.27 -0.62 0.17
N CYS A 152 -7.52 -1.43 1.22
CA CYS A 152 -8.86 -1.87 1.59
C CYS A 152 -9.76 -0.69 1.96
N ALA A 153 -9.25 0.29 2.72
CA ALA A 153 -10.01 1.49 3.06
C ALA A 153 -10.43 2.28 1.80
N GLN A 154 -9.53 2.39 0.82
CA GLN A 154 -9.86 2.97 -0.48
C GLN A 154 -10.93 2.19 -1.22
N ALA A 155 -10.80 0.86 -1.28
CA ALA A 155 -11.81 0.01 -1.91
C ALA A 155 -13.21 0.22 -1.27
N VAL A 156 -13.28 0.35 0.06
CA VAL A 156 -14.54 0.64 0.76
C VAL A 156 -15.05 2.06 0.48
N LEU A 157 -14.19 3.10 0.51
CA LEU A 157 -14.54 4.49 0.17
C LEU A 157 -15.09 4.65 -1.24
N ARG A 158 -14.51 3.88 -2.15
CA ARG A 158 -14.92 3.84 -3.55
C ARG A 158 -16.13 2.93 -3.75
N GLY A 159 -16.61 2.23 -2.72
CA GLY A 159 -17.89 1.51 -2.78
C GLY A 159 -17.79 0.08 -3.30
N GLY A 160 -16.57 -0.50 -3.31
CA GLY A 160 -16.32 -1.89 -3.69
C GLY A 160 -16.93 -2.21 -5.05
N TYR A 161 -16.41 -1.58 -6.10
CA TYR A 161 -16.83 -1.80 -7.48
C TYR A 161 -16.49 -3.24 -7.86
N GLY A 162 -17.48 -4.15 -7.82
CA GLY A 162 -17.32 -5.53 -8.30
C GLY A 162 -16.43 -6.45 -7.47
N ALA A 163 -15.18 -6.06 -7.29
CA ALA A 163 -14.16 -6.76 -6.57
C ALA A 163 -14.51 -6.85 -5.07
N SER A 164 -14.61 -8.08 -4.59
CA SER A 164 -14.60 -8.37 -3.16
C SER A 164 -13.30 -7.84 -2.54
N LEU A 165 -13.29 -7.57 -1.23
CA LEU A 165 -12.03 -7.24 -0.54
C LEU A 165 -10.97 -8.34 -0.73
N VAL A 166 -11.40 -9.60 -0.86
CA VAL A 166 -10.53 -10.74 -1.19
C VAL A 166 -9.81 -10.50 -2.53
N THR A 167 -10.54 -10.11 -3.57
CA THR A 167 -9.96 -9.81 -4.90
C THR A 167 -8.95 -8.66 -4.82
N ILE A 168 -9.22 -7.62 -4.03
CA ILE A 168 -8.27 -6.51 -3.82
C ILE A 168 -7.00 -6.98 -3.10
N VAL A 169 -7.14 -7.85 -2.09
CA VAL A 169 -6.02 -8.44 -1.36
C VAL A 169 -5.18 -9.31 -2.29
N ASP A 170 -5.81 -10.15 -3.12
CA ASP A 170 -5.11 -11.00 -4.08
C ASP A 170 -4.30 -10.18 -5.08
N ARG A 171 -4.90 -9.12 -5.63
CA ARG A 171 -4.19 -8.20 -6.55
C ARG A 171 -3.10 -7.39 -5.85
N TRP A 172 -3.28 -7.03 -4.58
CA TRP A 172 -2.24 -6.37 -3.79
C TRP A 172 -1.06 -7.30 -3.49
N LEU A 173 -1.32 -8.57 -3.17
CA LEU A 173 -0.32 -9.61 -3.00
C LEU A 173 0.44 -9.87 -4.29
N GLU A 174 -0.28 -9.95 -5.40
CA GLU A 174 0.29 -10.11 -6.72
C GLU A 174 1.19 -8.92 -7.09
N ALA A 175 0.70 -7.68 -6.94
CA ALA A 175 1.50 -6.48 -7.17
C ALA A 175 2.75 -6.46 -6.29
N SER A 176 2.64 -6.88 -5.03
CA SER A 176 3.77 -7.03 -4.11
C SER A 176 4.79 -8.03 -4.64
N ALA A 177 4.35 -9.19 -5.13
CA ALA A 177 5.21 -10.21 -5.71
C ALA A 177 5.89 -9.73 -7.01
N LEU A 178 5.13 -9.13 -7.93
CA LEU A 178 5.63 -8.59 -9.20
C LEU A 178 6.67 -7.47 -9.00
N THR A 179 6.58 -6.75 -7.89
CA THR A 179 7.52 -5.68 -7.48
C THR A 179 8.56 -6.13 -6.45
N ALA A 180 8.56 -7.42 -6.08
CA ALA A 180 9.45 -8.06 -5.11
C ALA A 180 9.40 -7.49 -3.67
N ASN A 181 8.28 -6.90 -3.25
CA ASN A 181 8.10 -6.41 -1.88
C ASN A 181 7.87 -7.55 -0.88
N GLU A 182 8.40 -7.39 0.34
CA GLU A 182 8.17 -8.33 1.43
C GLU A 182 6.77 -8.15 2.02
N VAL A 183 6.09 -9.27 2.30
CA VAL A 183 4.73 -9.30 2.85
C VAL A 183 4.72 -10.09 4.16
N ASN A 184 4.10 -9.52 5.19
CA ASN A 184 3.82 -10.23 6.43
C ASN A 184 2.58 -11.13 6.29
N ASN A 185 2.76 -12.29 5.65
CA ASN A 185 1.66 -13.25 5.40
C ASN A 185 0.87 -13.66 6.65
N PRO A 186 1.50 -13.91 7.83
CA PRO A 186 0.77 -14.23 9.05
C PRO A 186 -0.28 -13.18 9.46
N ALA A 187 0.02 -11.89 9.33
CA ALA A 187 -0.89 -10.81 9.72
C ALA A 187 -2.01 -10.55 8.70
N LEU A 188 -1.88 -11.04 7.47
CA LEU A 188 -2.77 -10.70 6.35
C LEU A 188 -4.21 -11.18 6.57
N ALA A 189 -4.39 -12.41 7.06
CA ALA A 189 -5.71 -12.95 7.35
C ALA A 189 -6.45 -12.10 8.40
N GLN A 190 -5.73 -11.64 9.43
CA GLN A 190 -6.30 -10.76 10.45
C GLN A 190 -6.59 -9.37 9.92
N ILE A 191 -5.72 -8.79 9.08
CA ILE A 191 -5.97 -7.48 8.45
C ILE A 191 -7.22 -7.55 7.58
N LEU A 192 -7.37 -8.59 6.76
CA LEU A 192 -8.56 -8.80 5.94
C LEU A 192 -9.82 -8.95 6.80
N TYR A 193 -9.77 -9.79 7.84
CA TYR A 193 -10.88 -9.95 8.80
C TYR A 193 -11.32 -8.62 9.42
N LEU A 194 -10.35 -7.77 9.81
CA LEU A 194 -10.63 -6.44 10.36
C LEU A 194 -11.15 -5.47 9.29
N CYS A 195 -10.67 -5.55 8.05
CA CYS A 195 -11.21 -4.75 6.94
C CYS A 195 -12.68 -5.09 6.66
N GLU A 196 -13.05 -6.37 6.64
CA GLU A 196 -14.43 -6.82 6.48
C GLU A 196 -15.32 -6.35 7.64
N PHE A 197 -14.80 -6.42 8.88
CA PHE A 197 -15.48 -5.90 10.05
C PHE A 197 -15.75 -4.39 9.93
N LEU A 198 -14.75 -3.60 9.53
CA LEU A 198 -14.88 -2.16 9.34
C LEU A 198 -15.81 -1.80 8.17
N GLN A 199 -15.79 -2.57 7.10
CA GLN A 199 -16.75 -2.44 6.00
C GLN A 199 -18.18 -2.70 6.49
N ASN A 200 -18.39 -3.73 7.31
CA ASN A 200 -19.69 -4.03 7.91
C ASN A 200 -20.17 -2.89 8.82
N LEU A 201 -19.28 -2.34 9.66
CA LEU A 201 -19.56 -1.17 10.49
C LEU A 201 -19.93 0.05 9.65
N SER A 202 -19.24 0.28 8.53
CA SER A 202 -19.56 1.40 7.62
C SER A 202 -20.94 1.26 6.98
N ALA A 203 -21.34 0.05 6.63
CA ALA A 203 -22.63 -0.22 5.97
C ALA A 203 -23.84 0.00 6.89
N ARG A 204 -23.67 -0.12 8.21
CA ARG A 204 -24.75 0.05 9.20
C ARG A 204 -25.14 1.51 9.47
N GLY A 205 -24.43 2.49 8.88
CA GLY A 205 -24.79 3.91 9.00
C GLY A 205 -24.35 4.56 10.31
N ALA A 206 -24.48 5.89 10.39
CA ALA A 206 -23.95 6.72 11.47
C ALA A 206 -24.60 6.40 12.83
N PHE A 207 -23.86 5.68 13.67
CA PHE A 207 -24.14 5.63 15.11
C PHE A 207 -23.69 6.97 15.69
N GLU A 208 -24.61 7.90 15.85
CA GLU A 208 -24.37 9.13 16.59
C GLU A 208 -24.10 8.75 18.06
N GLY A 209 -22.84 8.88 18.48
CA GLY A 209 -22.42 8.59 19.85
C GLY A 209 -22.03 7.12 20.06
N PHE A 210 -20.83 6.73 19.63
CA PHE A 210 -20.22 5.50 20.14
C PHE A 210 -19.88 5.68 21.63
N ALA A 211 -20.73 5.11 22.48
CA ALA A 211 -20.34 4.52 23.75
C ALA A 211 -19.63 3.18 23.45
N SER A 212 -18.65 2.82 24.27
CA SER A 212 -17.93 1.53 24.23
C SER A 212 -18.87 0.32 24.17
N GLU A 213 -20.08 0.43 24.73
CA GLU A 213 -21.12 -0.60 24.75
C GLU A 213 -21.60 -0.96 23.33
N ASN A 214 -21.79 0.02 22.45
CA ASN A 214 -22.23 -0.22 21.08
C ASN A 214 -21.15 -0.95 20.26
N LEU A 215 -19.90 -0.53 20.41
CA LEU A 215 -18.78 -1.20 19.75
C LEU A 215 -18.63 -2.64 20.25
N ALA A 216 -18.76 -2.85 21.57
CA ALA A 216 -18.77 -4.19 22.16
C ALA A 216 -19.85 -5.09 21.58
N HIS A 217 -21.06 -4.56 21.38
CA HIS A 217 -22.16 -5.32 20.78
C HIS A 217 -21.86 -5.70 19.33
N GLN A 218 -21.33 -4.77 18.53
CA GLN A 218 -20.97 -5.06 17.13
C GLN A 218 -19.82 -6.08 17.05
N ILE A 219 -18.81 -5.98 17.91
CA ILE A 219 -17.72 -6.95 17.97
C ILE A 219 -18.23 -8.32 18.38
N GLN A 220 -19.08 -8.40 19.41
CA GLN A 220 -19.67 -9.65 19.87
C GLN A 220 -20.47 -10.33 18.74
N LEU A 221 -21.36 -9.59 18.07
CA LEU A 221 -22.14 -10.10 16.94
C LEU A 221 -21.24 -10.53 15.76
N TRP A 222 -20.16 -9.81 15.51
CA TRP A 222 -19.20 -10.15 14.46
C TRP A 222 -18.50 -11.47 14.77
N ILE A 223 -17.95 -11.61 15.99
CA ILE A 223 -17.29 -12.85 16.44
C ILE A 223 -18.27 -14.03 16.36
N GLU A 224 -19.48 -13.86 16.89
CA GLU A 224 -20.53 -14.89 16.91
C GLU A 224 -21.00 -15.37 15.53
N ARG A 225 -20.76 -14.59 14.47
CA ARG A 225 -21.08 -14.94 13.08
C ARG A 225 -20.01 -15.84 12.45
N TYR A 226 -18.75 -15.69 12.87
CA TYR A 226 -17.61 -16.41 12.31
C TYR A 226 -17.15 -17.57 13.19
N ASP A 227 -17.45 -17.54 14.49
CA ASP A 227 -17.19 -18.65 15.40
C ASP A 227 -18.23 -19.79 15.23
N ASP A 228 -17.78 -21.03 15.46
CA ASP A 228 -18.65 -22.22 15.43
C ASP A 228 -19.80 -22.05 16.45
N PRO A 229 -21.07 -22.10 16.03
CA PRO A 229 -22.20 -21.99 16.94
C PRO A 229 -22.21 -23.08 18.03
N ASN A 230 -21.56 -24.23 17.79
CA ASN A 230 -21.41 -25.31 18.77
C ASN A 230 -20.29 -25.06 19.79
N ALA A 231 -19.42 -24.08 19.55
CA ALA A 231 -18.35 -23.66 20.46
C ALA A 231 -18.78 -22.51 21.39
N ARG A 232 -20.06 -22.11 21.37
CA ARG A 232 -20.61 -21.06 22.23
C ARG A 232 -20.64 -21.52 23.69
N ASP A 233 -19.69 -21.03 24.46
CA ASP A 233 -19.69 -21.17 25.91
C ASP A 233 -20.69 -20.18 26.51
N LEU A 234 -21.88 -20.68 26.86
CA LEU A 234 -22.99 -19.90 27.45
C LEU A 234 -22.65 -19.33 28.83
N LEU A 235 -21.57 -19.80 29.47
CA LEU A 235 -21.12 -19.29 30.77
C LEU A 235 -20.14 -18.11 30.64
N ARG A 236 -19.68 -17.79 29.41
CA ARG A 236 -18.83 -16.62 29.18
C ARG A 236 -19.64 -15.33 29.25
N ARG A 237 -19.07 -14.33 29.92
CA ARG A 237 -19.60 -12.97 29.87
C ARG A 237 -19.51 -12.43 28.45
N SER A 238 -20.56 -11.76 28.03
CA SER A 238 -20.58 -11.04 26.75
C SER A 238 -19.75 -9.76 26.85
N LEU A 239 -19.15 -9.32 25.73
CA LEU A 239 -18.40 -8.06 25.71
C LEU A 239 -19.20 -6.84 26.22
N PRO A 240 -20.50 -6.65 25.89
CA PRO A 240 -21.28 -5.56 26.45
C PRO A 240 -21.40 -5.58 27.98
N GLN A 241 -21.50 -6.77 28.59
CA GLN A 241 -21.52 -6.90 30.05
C GLN A 241 -20.20 -6.43 30.68
N VAL A 242 -19.07 -6.82 30.10
CA VAL A 242 -17.74 -6.39 30.56
C VAL A 242 -17.60 -4.87 30.47
N VAL A 243 -18.06 -4.26 29.37
CA VAL A 243 -18.05 -2.78 29.24
C VAL A 243 -18.94 -2.11 30.29
N HIS A 244 -20.12 -2.67 30.56
CA HIS A 244 -21.03 -2.13 31.55
C HIS A 244 -20.41 -2.12 32.95
N GLU A 245 -19.71 -3.20 33.34
CA GLU A 245 -18.98 -3.28 34.61
C GLU A 245 -17.83 -2.25 34.67
N LEU A 246 -17.05 -2.12 33.60
CA LEU A 246 -15.95 -1.18 33.51
C LEU A 246 -16.40 0.29 33.62
N ARG A 247 -17.65 0.61 33.26
CA ARG A 247 -18.23 1.95 33.39
C ARG A 247 -18.30 2.42 34.85
N GLY A 248 -18.45 1.50 35.80
CA GLY A 248 -18.47 1.78 37.23
C GLY A 248 -17.07 1.97 37.85
N ILE A 249 -16.00 1.74 37.08
CA ILE A 249 -14.63 1.72 37.58
C ILE A 249 -13.89 2.97 37.11
N SER A 250 -13.59 3.88 38.04
CA SER A 250 -12.82 5.10 37.76
C SER A 250 -11.31 4.87 37.71
N SER A 251 -10.78 3.91 38.48
CA SER A 251 -9.33 3.64 38.54
C SER A 251 -8.85 2.85 37.32
N ARG A 252 -7.78 3.34 36.69
CA ARG A 252 -7.11 2.66 35.56
C ARG A 252 -6.56 1.29 35.96
N GLU A 253 -6.01 1.16 37.17
CA GLU A 253 -5.45 -0.11 37.70
C GLU A 253 -6.56 -1.16 37.87
N LYS A 254 -7.70 -0.78 38.45
CA LYS A 254 -8.83 -1.70 38.60
C LYS A 254 -9.42 -2.13 37.25
N ARG A 255 -9.40 -1.24 36.25
CA ARG A 255 -9.78 -1.59 34.86
C ARG A 255 -8.78 -2.59 34.27
N TYR A 256 -7.48 -2.38 34.48
CA TYR A 256 -6.43 -3.32 34.08
C TYR A 256 -6.67 -4.71 34.69
N ASP A 257 -6.89 -4.80 36.00
CA ASP A 257 -7.11 -6.07 36.70
C ASP A 257 -8.30 -6.85 36.12
N LEU A 258 -9.45 -6.18 35.93
CA LEU A 258 -10.66 -6.81 35.37
C LEU A 258 -10.43 -7.26 33.92
N VAL A 259 -9.76 -6.44 33.10
CA VAL A 259 -9.44 -6.80 31.71
C VAL A 259 -8.51 -8.00 31.67
N MET A 260 -7.49 -8.05 32.52
CA MET A 260 -6.57 -9.20 32.59
C MET A 260 -7.27 -10.46 33.06
N GLU A 261 -8.19 -10.37 34.03
CA GLU A 261 -9.02 -11.50 34.46
C GLU A 261 -9.85 -12.05 33.29
N GLU A 262 -10.49 -11.18 32.51
CA GLU A 262 -11.32 -11.60 31.37
C GLU A 262 -10.49 -12.15 30.19
N ILE A 263 -9.28 -11.62 29.97
CA ILE A 263 -8.32 -12.16 28.99
C ILE A 263 -7.89 -13.57 29.41
N GLN A 264 -7.52 -13.77 30.69
CA GLN A 264 -7.13 -15.07 31.22
C GLN A 264 -8.28 -16.09 31.17
N ARG A 265 -9.49 -15.67 31.52
CA ARG A 265 -10.71 -16.50 31.41
C ARG A 265 -11.04 -16.86 29.95
N SER A 266 -10.74 -15.96 29.01
CA SER A 266 -10.93 -16.23 27.58
C SER A 266 -9.87 -17.21 27.04
N ALA A 267 -8.63 -17.12 27.53
CA ALA A 267 -7.50 -17.96 27.13
C ALA A 267 -7.63 -19.43 27.56
N SER A 268 -8.46 -19.75 28.57
CA SER A 268 -8.71 -21.14 28.97
C SER A 268 -9.65 -21.91 28.03
N GLY A 269 -10.18 -21.27 26.98
CA GLY A 269 -11.00 -21.93 25.94
C GLY A 269 -10.25 -22.28 24.65
N LYS A 270 -10.92 -22.99 23.74
CA LYS A 270 -10.30 -23.62 22.56
C LYS A 270 -9.92 -22.68 21.40
N SER A 271 -10.28 -21.39 21.43
CA SER A 271 -9.73 -20.39 20.51
C SER A 271 -9.81 -18.99 21.12
N VAL A 272 -8.76 -18.21 20.91
CA VAL A 272 -8.64 -16.83 21.37
C VAL A 272 -8.83 -15.91 20.17
N ASN A 273 -9.93 -15.15 20.14
CA ASN A 273 -10.20 -14.22 19.05
C ASN A 273 -9.38 -12.92 19.22
N PRO A 274 -8.50 -12.56 18.26
CA PRO A 274 -7.64 -11.38 18.40
C PRO A 274 -8.40 -10.06 18.50
N LEU A 275 -9.55 -9.94 17.82
CA LEU A 275 -10.41 -8.76 17.90
C LEU A 275 -11.02 -8.61 19.31
N LYS A 276 -11.45 -9.72 19.93
CA LYS A 276 -11.92 -9.70 21.34
C LYS A 276 -10.84 -9.18 22.26
N GLN A 277 -9.63 -9.74 22.18
CA GLN A 277 -8.53 -9.36 23.06
C GLN A 277 -8.06 -7.93 22.83
N GLY A 278 -7.88 -7.52 21.58
CA GLY A 278 -7.50 -6.15 21.25
C GLY A 278 -8.51 -5.12 21.75
N PHE A 279 -9.81 -5.44 21.64
CA PHE A 279 -10.87 -4.62 22.21
C PHE A 279 -10.79 -4.56 23.74
N LEU A 280 -10.66 -5.68 24.43
CA LEU A 280 -10.54 -5.71 25.89
C LEU A 280 -9.35 -4.87 26.39
N ILE A 281 -8.17 -5.02 25.77
CA ILE A 281 -6.99 -4.22 26.10
C ILE A 281 -7.25 -2.72 25.89
N SER A 282 -7.97 -2.35 24.82
CA SER A 282 -8.31 -0.95 24.54
C SER A 282 -9.26 -0.31 25.56
N LEU A 283 -9.94 -1.10 26.40
CA LEU A 283 -10.81 -0.59 27.46
C LEU A 283 -10.06 -0.21 28.75
N ILE A 284 -8.80 -0.66 28.91
CA ILE A 284 -7.95 -0.29 30.06
C ILE A 284 -7.77 1.22 30.10
N ASP A 285 -7.46 1.82 28.94
CA ASP A 285 -7.39 3.26 28.75
C ASP A 285 -7.80 3.66 27.32
N PRO A 286 -9.10 3.96 27.09
CA PRO A 286 -9.64 4.27 25.77
C PRO A 286 -8.89 5.40 25.06
N GLY A 287 -8.37 5.13 23.86
CA GLY A 287 -7.60 6.10 23.07
C GLY A 287 -6.11 6.17 23.38
N SER A 288 -5.65 5.43 24.39
CA SER A 288 -4.23 5.30 24.72
C SER A 288 -3.57 4.21 23.89
N PHE A 289 -2.27 4.37 23.62
CA PHE A 289 -1.39 3.40 22.98
C PHE A 289 -0.37 2.77 23.95
N GLU A 290 -0.46 3.08 25.25
CA GLU A 290 0.47 2.62 26.29
C GLU A 290 0.50 1.09 26.44
N PHE A 291 -0.60 0.41 26.11
CA PHE A 291 -0.74 -1.04 26.28
C PHE A 291 -0.38 -1.85 25.02
N LEU A 292 0.34 -1.24 24.07
CA LEU A 292 0.84 -1.92 22.88
C LEU A 292 1.68 -3.14 23.23
N GLU A 293 2.60 -3.00 24.18
CA GLU A 293 3.47 -4.12 24.55
C GLU A 293 2.65 -5.29 25.11
N LEU A 294 1.63 -5.03 25.94
CA LEU A 294 0.70 -6.07 26.38
C LEU A 294 0.01 -6.77 25.20
N ALA A 295 -0.44 -6.00 24.20
CA ALA A 295 -1.08 -6.55 23.00
C ALA A 295 -0.12 -7.39 22.14
N LYS A 296 1.16 -7.00 22.04
CA LYS A 296 2.19 -7.80 21.37
C LYS A 296 2.51 -9.11 22.11
N HIS A 297 2.55 -9.08 23.44
CA HIS A 297 2.77 -10.29 24.25
C HIS A 297 1.62 -11.29 24.12
N ALA A 298 0.39 -10.81 23.91
CA ALA A 298 -0.78 -11.67 23.71
C ALA A 298 -0.75 -12.44 22.39
N SER A 299 -0.07 -11.93 21.35
CA SER A 299 0.03 -12.60 20.05
C SER A 299 1.33 -12.26 19.31
N PRO A 300 2.24 -13.24 19.11
CA PRO A 300 3.56 -12.98 18.52
C PRO A 300 3.52 -12.57 17.05
N ASP A 301 2.44 -12.89 16.33
CA ASP A 301 2.19 -12.50 14.95
C ASP A 301 1.71 -11.04 14.80
N GLY A 302 1.42 -10.36 15.92
CA GLY A 302 0.92 -8.99 15.94
C GLY A 302 -0.60 -8.85 15.73
N SER A 303 -1.35 -9.94 15.61
CA SER A 303 -2.80 -9.91 15.33
C SER A 303 -3.61 -9.15 16.39
N VAL A 304 -3.30 -9.40 17.67
CA VAL A 304 -3.93 -8.69 18.81
C VAL A 304 -3.51 -7.22 18.85
N ALA A 305 -2.25 -6.90 18.54
CA ALA A 305 -1.77 -5.53 18.47
C ALA A 305 -2.51 -4.73 17.39
N THR A 306 -2.67 -5.30 16.20
CA THR A 306 -3.42 -4.68 15.10
C THR A 306 -4.88 -4.43 15.48
N ALA A 307 -5.55 -5.41 16.09
CA ALA A 307 -6.91 -5.23 16.59
C ALA A 307 -7.02 -4.19 17.71
N TYR A 308 -6.03 -4.16 18.62
CA TYR A 308 -5.95 -3.16 19.69
C TYR A 308 -5.89 -1.74 19.11
N PHE A 309 -5.08 -1.49 18.09
CA PHE A 309 -5.03 -0.17 17.45
C PHE A 309 -6.36 0.24 16.81
N VAL A 310 -7.05 -0.68 16.13
CA VAL A 310 -8.40 -0.42 15.58
C VAL A 310 -9.34 0.06 16.68
N CYS A 311 -9.43 -0.69 17.78
CA CYS A 311 -10.33 -0.37 18.88
C CYS A 311 -9.90 0.89 19.64
N ALA A 312 -8.61 1.07 19.92
CA ALA A 312 -8.07 2.24 20.60
C ALA A 312 -8.37 3.53 19.84
N VAL A 313 -8.20 3.55 18.51
CA VAL A 313 -8.50 4.74 17.70
C VAL A 313 -10.00 5.02 17.63
N ILE A 314 -10.85 3.99 17.47
CA ILE A 314 -12.30 4.17 17.48
C ILE A 314 -12.78 4.75 18.83
N LEU A 315 -12.28 4.21 19.94
CA LEU A 315 -12.70 4.63 21.28
C LEU A 315 -12.15 6.01 21.66
N GLY A 316 -10.90 6.32 21.28
CA GLY A 316 -10.27 7.61 21.54
C GLY A 316 -10.71 8.75 20.61
N LYS A 317 -11.30 8.42 19.46
CA LYS A 317 -11.79 9.41 18.48
C LYS A 317 -10.66 10.40 18.11
N GLU A 318 -10.93 11.71 18.20
CA GLU A 318 -9.96 12.75 17.84
C GLU A 318 -8.70 12.75 18.72
N SER A 319 -8.77 12.34 20.00
CA SER A 319 -7.59 12.33 20.86
C SER A 319 -6.57 11.31 20.37
N ALA A 320 -7.04 10.14 19.94
CA ALA A 320 -6.20 9.09 19.38
C ALA A 320 -5.52 9.53 18.07
N LEU A 321 -6.20 10.34 17.25
CA LEU A 321 -5.65 10.86 15.98
C LEU A 321 -4.50 11.85 16.16
N ARG A 322 -4.43 12.54 17.30
CA ARG A 322 -3.40 13.55 17.61
C ARG A 322 -2.08 12.92 18.10
N ASN A 323 -2.09 11.65 18.48
CA ASN A 323 -0.88 10.92 18.83
C ASN A 323 0.09 10.84 17.64
N PHE A 324 1.35 10.54 17.94
CA PHE A 324 2.44 10.46 16.96
C PHE A 324 2.54 11.75 16.10
N ASN A 325 2.50 12.91 16.74
CA ASN A 325 2.52 14.23 16.08
C ASN A 325 1.39 14.45 15.06
N GLY A 326 0.20 13.90 15.31
CA GLY A 326 -0.94 14.03 14.41
C GLY A 326 -0.85 13.16 13.16
N PHE A 327 -0.06 12.08 13.20
CA PHE A 327 0.01 11.11 12.10
C PHE A 327 -1.37 10.56 11.74
N GLY A 328 -2.16 10.12 12.73
CA GLY A 328 -3.51 9.60 12.50
C GLY A 328 -4.44 10.64 11.87
N TRP A 329 -4.34 11.90 12.31
CA TRP A 329 -5.08 13.02 11.73
C TRP A 329 -4.69 13.26 10.26
N THR A 330 -3.41 13.11 9.94
CA THR A 330 -2.89 13.22 8.57
C THR A 330 -3.42 12.11 7.67
N VAL A 331 -3.41 10.86 8.15
CA VAL A 331 -4.00 9.72 7.43
C VAL A 331 -5.49 9.92 7.18
N PHE A 332 -6.23 10.33 8.21
CA PHE A 332 -7.67 10.57 8.12
C PHE A 332 -7.99 11.64 7.06
N ASN A 333 -7.32 12.79 7.11
CA ASN A 333 -7.64 13.93 6.24
C ASN A 333 -7.02 13.86 4.85
N HIS A 334 -5.83 13.30 4.70
CA HIS A 334 -5.15 13.29 3.38
C HIS A 334 -5.27 11.93 2.69
N GLY A 335 -5.39 10.85 3.47
CA GLY A 335 -5.44 9.48 2.94
C GLY A 335 -6.86 8.97 2.70
N LEU A 336 -7.77 9.20 3.65
CA LEU A 336 -9.12 8.61 3.65
C LEU A 336 -10.23 9.58 3.24
N GLN A 337 -9.87 10.78 2.79
CA GLN A 337 -10.84 11.72 2.24
C GLN A 337 -11.26 11.34 0.81
N PHE A 338 -12.54 11.59 0.54
CA PHE A 338 -13.21 11.29 -0.71
C PHE A 338 -12.61 11.99 -1.96
N HIS A 339 -12.09 13.21 -1.76
CA HIS A 339 -11.61 14.09 -2.83
C HIS A 339 -10.14 13.86 -3.19
N THR A 340 -9.42 13.02 -2.46
CA THR A 340 -8.04 12.72 -2.78
C THR A 340 -7.99 11.95 -4.10
N GLU A 341 -7.57 12.62 -5.17
CA GLU A 341 -7.13 11.95 -6.40
C GLU A 341 -5.73 11.40 -6.15
N MET A 342 -5.56 10.10 -6.39
CA MET A 342 -4.25 9.47 -6.32
C MET A 342 -3.79 9.22 -7.74
N PRO A 343 -2.66 9.81 -8.17
CA PRO A 343 -2.07 9.45 -9.45
C PRO A 343 -1.59 8.00 -9.37
N MET A 344 -1.77 7.25 -10.45
CA MET A 344 -1.18 5.94 -10.62
C MET A 344 -0.02 6.03 -11.61
N ASP A 345 0.98 5.19 -11.42
CA ASP A 345 2.03 4.98 -12.40
C ASP A 345 1.63 3.89 -13.41
N ILE A 346 0.93 2.82 -13.00
CA ILE A 346 0.60 1.68 -13.86
C ILE A 346 -0.64 0.91 -13.36
N SER A 347 -1.39 0.22 -14.23
CA SER A 347 -2.41 -0.75 -13.80
C SER A 347 -1.81 -2.14 -13.50
N ILE A 348 -2.46 -2.92 -12.64
CA ILE A 348 -2.03 -4.29 -12.35
C ILE A 348 -1.97 -5.18 -13.62
N VAL A 349 -2.89 -4.98 -14.57
CA VAL A 349 -2.94 -5.74 -15.83
C VAL A 349 -1.69 -5.45 -16.67
N GLU A 350 -1.31 -4.18 -16.81
CA GLU A 350 -0.10 -3.83 -17.56
C GLU A 350 1.17 -4.25 -16.82
N LEU A 351 1.16 -4.21 -15.48
CA LEU A 351 2.28 -4.69 -14.67
C LEU A 351 2.57 -6.18 -14.91
N ARG A 352 1.53 -7.02 -15.00
CA ARG A 352 1.66 -8.46 -15.36
C ARG A 352 2.33 -8.63 -16.71
N ILE A 353 1.84 -7.92 -17.73
CA ILE A 353 2.37 -7.97 -19.10
C ILE A 353 3.87 -7.60 -19.14
N LEU A 354 4.24 -6.51 -18.44
CA LEU A 354 5.63 -6.06 -18.41
C LEU A 354 6.55 -7.02 -17.64
N HIS A 355 6.03 -7.69 -16.61
CA HIS A 355 6.76 -8.69 -15.84
C HIS A 355 7.01 -9.97 -16.66
N ASP A 356 5.96 -10.53 -17.28
CA ASP A 356 6.03 -11.76 -18.08
C ASP A 356 6.96 -11.61 -19.29
N GLY A 357 6.99 -10.42 -19.90
CA GLY A 357 7.90 -10.12 -20.99
C GLY A 357 9.38 -10.00 -20.57
N ARG A 358 9.70 -9.89 -19.27
CA ARG A 358 11.04 -9.51 -18.79
C ARG A 358 11.41 -10.19 -17.48
N ARG A 359 11.99 -11.39 -17.59
CA ARG A 359 12.43 -12.28 -16.48
C ARG A 359 13.37 -11.70 -15.41
N SER A 360 13.82 -10.44 -15.47
CA SER A 360 14.75 -9.87 -14.45
C SER A 360 15.10 -8.36 -14.56
N SER A 361 14.52 -7.59 -15.48
CA SER A 361 14.95 -6.19 -15.70
C SER A 361 14.20 -5.18 -14.82
N PRO A 362 14.85 -4.07 -14.42
CA PRO A 362 14.15 -2.99 -13.73
C PRO A 362 13.02 -2.42 -14.58
N ILE A 363 11.97 -1.97 -13.91
CA ILE A 363 10.77 -1.42 -14.55
C ILE A 363 11.18 -0.25 -15.46
N PRO A 364 10.89 -0.31 -16.77
CA PRO A 364 11.57 0.51 -17.79
C PRO A 364 11.05 1.94 -17.89
N PHE A 365 10.09 2.33 -17.05
CA PHE A 365 9.44 3.62 -17.14
C PHE A 365 9.74 4.51 -15.92
N ARG A 366 9.49 5.81 -16.11
CA ARG A 366 9.66 6.80 -15.05
C ARG A 366 8.41 6.81 -14.18
N THR A 367 8.60 6.51 -12.91
CA THR A 367 7.59 6.66 -11.86
C THR A 367 7.68 8.05 -11.23
N ARG A 368 6.60 8.49 -10.57
CA ARG A 368 6.58 9.76 -9.82
C ARG A 368 7.70 9.86 -8.78
N SER A 369 7.99 8.75 -8.10
CA SER A 369 9.12 8.62 -7.18
C SER A 369 10.05 7.52 -7.67
N PRO A 370 11.38 7.72 -7.73
CA PRO A 370 12.30 6.67 -8.19
C PRO A 370 12.29 5.42 -7.29
N TRP A 371 11.73 5.53 -6.08
CA TRP A 371 11.70 4.47 -5.07
C TRP A 371 10.36 3.77 -4.97
N LEU A 372 9.31 4.32 -5.56
CA LEU A 372 7.95 3.82 -5.43
C LEU A 372 7.30 3.65 -6.81
N ILE A 373 6.32 2.77 -6.84
CA ILE A 373 5.46 2.51 -8.00
C ILE A 373 4.04 2.49 -7.48
N ASP A 374 3.24 3.45 -7.95
CA ASP A 374 1.82 3.53 -7.63
C ASP A 374 1.05 2.64 -8.62
N VAL A 375 0.48 1.53 -8.15
CA VAL A 375 -0.21 0.53 -8.98
C VAL A 375 -1.72 0.59 -8.73
N GLU A 376 -2.51 0.76 -9.80
CA GLU A 376 -3.96 0.61 -9.73
C GLU A 376 -4.35 -0.87 -9.73
N LEU A 377 -4.95 -1.31 -8.62
CA LEU A 377 -5.33 -2.70 -8.36
C LEU A 377 -6.77 -2.99 -8.80
N ALA A 378 -7.62 -1.97 -8.75
CA ALA A 378 -8.99 -1.97 -9.23
C ALA A 378 -9.36 -0.52 -9.55
N PRO A 379 -10.48 -0.25 -10.25
CA PRO A 379 -10.85 1.10 -10.64
C PRO A 379 -10.74 2.10 -9.47
N MET A 380 -9.83 3.05 -9.59
CA MET A 380 -9.56 4.11 -8.59
C MET A 380 -9.05 3.63 -7.22
N VAL A 381 -8.59 2.39 -7.11
CA VAL A 381 -7.96 1.80 -5.90
C VAL A 381 -6.47 1.60 -6.18
N ILE A 382 -5.63 2.37 -5.50
CA ILE A 382 -4.20 2.46 -5.79
C ILE A 382 -3.40 2.05 -4.56
N GLY A 383 -2.48 1.10 -4.75
CA GLY A 383 -1.47 0.74 -3.77
C GLY A 383 -0.09 1.24 -4.18
N SER A 384 0.73 1.66 -3.24
CA SER A 384 2.13 2.01 -3.49
C SER A 384 3.04 0.82 -3.19
N PHE A 385 4.05 0.59 -4.03
CA PHE A 385 4.99 -0.53 -3.89
C PHE A 385 6.43 -0.05 -4.07
N GLY A 386 7.39 -0.70 -3.41
CA GLY A 386 8.80 -0.34 -3.54
C GLY A 386 9.36 -0.73 -4.92
N ASN A 387 10.10 0.18 -5.56
CA ASN A 387 10.82 -0.07 -6.81
C ASN A 387 12.21 -0.67 -6.53
N LEU A 388 12.24 -1.92 -6.05
CA LEU A 388 13.47 -2.56 -5.56
C LEU A 388 14.50 -2.81 -6.66
N ALA A 389 14.06 -3.09 -7.89
CA ALA A 389 14.95 -3.30 -9.03
C ALA A 389 15.73 -2.02 -9.38
N LYS A 390 15.06 -0.86 -9.37
CA LYS A 390 15.70 0.44 -9.58
C LYS A 390 16.60 0.83 -8.42
N ARG A 391 16.23 0.48 -7.18
CA ARG A 391 17.09 0.67 -5.99
C ARG A 391 18.40 -0.10 -6.10
N LYS A 392 18.35 -1.39 -6.43
CA LYS A 392 19.56 -2.21 -6.66
C LYS A 392 20.41 -1.67 -7.80
N ALA A 393 19.80 -1.31 -8.93
CA ALA A 393 20.52 -0.72 -10.06
C ALA A 393 21.18 0.64 -9.72
N SER A 394 20.50 1.50 -8.97
CA SER A 394 21.06 2.78 -8.52
C SER A 394 22.22 2.59 -7.56
N SER A 395 22.11 1.65 -6.60
CA SER A 395 23.19 1.31 -5.67
C SER A 395 24.41 0.77 -6.41
N HIS A 396 24.20 -0.10 -7.41
CA HIS A 396 25.27 -0.66 -8.22
C HIS A 396 25.98 0.43 -9.03
N ARG A 397 25.24 1.35 -9.65
CA ARG A 397 25.84 2.48 -10.39
C ARG A 397 26.64 3.42 -9.50
N THR A 398 26.16 3.70 -8.28
CA THR A 398 26.92 4.52 -7.32
C THR A 398 28.22 3.82 -6.90
N GLN A 399 28.18 2.50 -6.72
CA GLN A 399 29.37 1.71 -6.41
C GLN A 399 30.35 1.70 -7.59
N GLU A 400 29.88 1.44 -8.82
CA GLU A 400 30.72 1.48 -10.03
C GLU A 400 31.36 2.86 -10.25
N ALA A 401 30.63 3.94 -9.98
CA ALA A 401 31.16 5.30 -10.06
C ALA A 401 32.25 5.54 -8.99
N SER A 402 32.06 5.04 -7.78
CA SER A 402 33.08 5.09 -6.71
C SER A 402 34.33 4.30 -7.11
N ASP A 403 34.15 3.06 -7.57
CA ASP A 403 35.25 2.19 -7.99
C ASP A 403 36.00 2.76 -9.21
N ALA A 404 35.31 3.48 -10.11
CA ALA A 404 35.93 4.16 -11.25
C ALA A 404 36.81 5.34 -10.81
N VAL A 405 36.35 6.13 -9.82
CA VAL A 405 37.14 7.22 -9.24
C VAL A 405 38.39 6.68 -8.52
N GLU A 406 38.26 5.59 -7.76
CA GLU A 406 39.41 4.94 -7.12
C GLU A 406 40.44 4.42 -8.15
N ARG A 407 39.99 3.82 -9.25
CA ARG A 407 40.89 3.38 -10.34
C ARG A 407 41.61 4.55 -11.00
N GLU A 408 40.92 5.66 -11.21
CA GLU A 408 41.52 6.87 -11.80
C GLU A 408 42.60 7.45 -10.87
N GLU A 409 42.36 7.44 -9.55
CA GLU A 409 43.32 7.89 -8.56
C GLU A 409 44.55 6.98 -8.47
N VAL A 410 44.38 5.66 -8.59
CA VAL A 410 45.49 4.70 -8.68
C VAL A 410 46.31 4.92 -9.96
N ILE A 411 45.65 5.13 -11.11
CA ILE A 411 46.34 5.41 -12.38
C ILE A 411 47.13 6.71 -12.29
N ARG A 412 46.55 7.76 -11.69
CA ARG A 412 47.21 9.05 -11.47
C ARG A 412 48.45 8.90 -10.57
N ASN A 413 48.35 8.14 -9.49
CA ASN A 413 49.49 7.87 -8.60
C ASN A 413 50.60 7.06 -9.29
N ASN A 414 50.24 6.09 -10.13
CA ASN A 414 51.20 5.33 -10.93
C ASN A 414 51.89 6.21 -11.98
N LEU A 415 51.15 7.10 -12.64
CA LEU A 415 51.71 8.08 -13.59
C LEU A 415 52.67 9.04 -12.90
N MET A 416 52.31 9.57 -11.74
CA MET A 416 53.20 10.42 -10.94
C MET A 416 54.49 9.69 -10.54
N THR A 417 54.39 8.40 -10.21
CA THR A 417 55.55 7.56 -9.89
C THR A 417 56.43 7.33 -11.12
N ALA A 418 55.83 7.05 -12.27
CA ALA A 418 56.55 6.90 -13.53
C ALA A 418 57.22 8.21 -13.97
N MET A 419 56.56 9.36 -13.78
CA MET A 419 57.13 10.68 -14.05
C MET A 419 58.35 10.95 -13.18
N ARG A 420 58.28 10.68 -11.86
CA ARG A 420 59.44 10.80 -10.96
C ARG A 420 60.59 9.88 -11.38
N ALA A 421 60.30 8.63 -11.74
CA ALA A 421 61.30 7.70 -12.22
C ALA A 421 61.95 8.16 -13.55
N LEU A 422 61.18 8.78 -14.44
CA LEU A 422 61.68 9.39 -15.67
C LEU A 422 62.54 10.63 -15.40
N GLU A 423 62.12 11.50 -14.47
CA GLU A 423 62.92 12.66 -14.04
C GLU A 423 64.24 12.23 -13.41
N ASP A 424 64.23 11.20 -12.57
CA ASP A 424 65.45 10.61 -11.98
C ASP A 424 66.35 10.03 -13.08
N ALA A 425 65.79 9.28 -14.05
CA ALA A 425 66.54 8.73 -15.17
C ALA A 425 67.13 9.84 -16.07
N TYR A 426 66.39 10.91 -16.35
CA TYR A 426 66.88 12.05 -17.12
C TYR A 426 67.96 12.83 -16.36
N GLY A 427 67.83 12.97 -15.04
CA GLY A 427 68.85 13.55 -14.17
C GLY A 427 70.17 12.78 -14.23
N ILE A 428 70.11 11.45 -14.27
CA ILE A 428 71.26 10.56 -14.44
C ILE A 428 71.92 10.75 -15.81
N ILE A 429 71.13 10.87 -16.89
CA ILE A 429 71.64 11.08 -18.26
C ILE A 429 72.34 12.44 -18.42
N GLN A 430 71.87 13.48 -17.72
CA GLN A 430 72.49 14.82 -17.74
C GLN A 430 73.71 14.95 -16.79
N GLY A 431 74.20 13.85 -16.22
CA GLY A 431 75.40 13.85 -15.38
C GLY A 431 75.18 14.38 -13.96
N ARG A 432 73.93 14.54 -13.50
CA ARG A 432 73.66 14.73 -12.06
C ARG A 432 73.76 13.37 -11.38
N ARG A 433 74.66 13.25 -10.39
CA ARG A 433 74.78 12.02 -9.59
C ARG A 433 73.41 11.67 -8.98
N PRO A 434 72.99 10.39 -9.04
CA PRO A 434 71.76 9.95 -8.39
C PRO A 434 71.84 10.24 -6.89
N ARG A 435 70.79 10.82 -6.31
CA ARG A 435 70.62 10.88 -4.86
C ARG A 435 70.59 9.44 -4.35
N GLN A 436 71.59 9.05 -3.58
CA GLN A 436 71.55 7.81 -2.82
C GLN A 436 70.48 7.97 -1.75
N ASP A 437 69.30 7.42 -2.00
CA ASP A 437 68.36 7.14 -0.92
C ASP A 437 68.98 6.07 -0.03
N ILE A 438 69.23 6.50 1.20
CA ILE A 438 69.78 5.72 2.30
C ILE A 438 68.87 4.53 2.54
N LYS A 439 69.48 3.34 2.53
CA LYS A 439 68.87 2.06 2.90
C LYS A 439 68.11 2.16 4.22
N GLN A 440 66.84 1.75 4.17
CA GLN A 440 66.15 0.91 5.16
C GLN A 440 66.76 0.84 6.56
N SER A 441 66.22 1.61 7.51
CA SER A 441 66.21 1.22 8.92
C SER A 441 64.97 0.36 9.20
N LYS A 442 65.22 -0.88 9.62
CA LYS A 442 64.24 -1.88 10.09
C LYS A 442 63.23 -1.31 11.10
N PRO A 443 61.96 -1.77 11.12
CA PRO A 443 61.14 -1.72 12.33
C PRO A 443 61.55 -2.85 13.30
N PRO A 444 61.57 -2.59 14.62
CA PRO A 444 61.86 -3.62 15.61
C PRO A 444 60.64 -4.51 15.88
N GLY A 445 60.89 -5.81 15.87
CA GLY A 445 60.38 -6.82 16.81
C GLY A 445 58.92 -6.78 17.24
N GLN A 446 58.14 -7.73 16.71
CA GLN A 446 57.09 -8.39 17.48
C GLN A 446 57.71 -9.10 18.70
N ARG A 447 57.15 -8.86 19.88
CA ARG A 447 57.19 -9.80 21.00
C ARG A 447 55.76 -10.26 21.30
N LYS A 448 55.70 -11.58 21.44
CA LYS A 448 54.65 -12.50 21.92
C LYS A 448 53.43 -11.89 22.60
#